data_AF-A0A9X1GH27-F1
#
_entry.id   AF-A0A9X1GH27-F1
#
_cell.length_a   1.000
_cell.length_b   1.000
_cell.length_c   1.000
_cell.angle_alpha   90.00
_cell.angle_beta   90.00
_cell.angle_gamma   90.00
#
_symmetry.space_group_name_H-M   'P 1'
#
loop_
_entity.id
_entity.type
_entity.pdbx_description
1 polymer ?
#
loop_
_entity_poly.entity_id
_entity_poly.type
_entity_poly.pdbx_seq_one_letter_code
_entity_poly.pdbx_strand_id
1 'polypeptide(L)'
;MNALTVSLKSVIDMTDDQFFQLCQNNRELRFERNANGELIIMSPAGGETGNRNGRVNQQLFNWTDADGTGIAFDSSTGFKLPNGADRSPDAS
;
A
#
# COMPACT_ATOMS: atom_id res chain seq x y z
N MET A 1 7.42 4.78 10.32
CA MET A 1 5.95 4.91 10.24
C MET A 1 5.37 4.00 11.30
N ASN A 2 4.39 4.47 12.07
CA ASN A 2 3.63 3.60 12.97
C ASN A 2 2.40 3.11 12.21
N ALA A 3 2.12 1.82 12.31
CA ALA A 3 0.94 1.20 11.75
C ALA A 3 0.03 0.78 12.89
N LEU A 4 -1.27 1.01 12.73
CA LEU A 4 -2.28 0.48 13.63
C LEU A 4 -2.95 -0.71 12.96
N THR A 5 -3.04 -1.83 13.67
CA THR A 5 -3.69 -3.05 13.17
C THR A 5 -4.99 -3.27 13.91
N VAL A 6 -6.05 -3.54 13.14
CA VAL A 6 -7.40 -3.81 13.66
C VAL A 6 -7.88 -5.14 13.12
N SER A 7 -8.24 -6.05 14.02
CA SER A 7 -8.88 -7.31 13.66
C SER A 7 -10.39 -7.12 13.57
N LEU A 8 -10.97 -7.46 12.41
CA LEU A 8 -12.41 -7.32 12.15
C LEU A 8 -13.16 -8.65 12.20
N LYS A 9 -12.46 -9.77 12.40
CA LYS A 9 -13.02 -11.14 12.28
C LYS A 9 -14.24 -11.42 13.14
N SER A 10 -14.38 -10.76 14.29
CA SER A 10 -15.54 -10.94 15.18
C SER A 10 -16.77 -10.12 14.78
N VAL A 11 -16.63 -9.20 13.82
CA VAL A 11 -17.68 -8.23 13.45
C VAL A 11 -18.08 -8.36 11.98
N ILE A 12 -17.10 -8.52 11.08
CA ILE A 12 -17.33 -8.58 9.64
C ILE A 12 -16.27 -9.48 8.97
N ASP A 13 -16.72 -10.30 8.03
CA ASP A 13 -15.83 -10.96 7.07
C ASP A 13 -15.75 -10.07 5.82
N MET A 14 -14.63 -9.34 5.68
CA MET A 14 -14.48 -8.28 4.68
C MET A 14 -14.02 -8.87 3.34
N THR A 15 -14.92 -8.80 2.35
CA THR A 15 -14.61 -9.15 0.96
C THR A 15 -13.66 -8.15 0.29
N ASP A 16 -13.07 -8.53 -0.84
CA ASP A 16 -12.18 -7.67 -1.63
C ASP A 16 -12.87 -6.40 -2.12
N ASP A 17 -14.11 -6.50 -2.60
CA ASP A 17 -14.89 -5.35 -3.05
C ASP A 17 -15.20 -4.38 -1.90
N GLN A 18 -15.52 -4.91 -0.71
CA GLN A 18 -15.74 -4.08 0.48
C GLN A 18 -14.46 -3.37 0.93
N PHE A 19 -13.32 -4.07 0.91
CA PHE A 19 -12.02 -3.48 1.20
C PHE A 19 -11.69 -2.37 0.19
N PHE A 20 -11.92 -2.63 -1.11
CA PHE A 20 -11.72 -1.63 -2.15
C PHE A 20 -12.61 -0.40 -1.95
N GLN A 21 -13.91 -0.58 -1.68
CA GLN A 21 -14.81 0.54 -1.39
C GLN A 21 -14.40 1.31 -0.12
N LEU A 22 -13.90 0.63 0.91
CA LEU A 22 -13.35 1.29 2.10
C LEU A 22 -12.19 2.21 1.73
N CYS A 23 -11.24 1.75 0.91
CA CYS A 23 -10.16 2.58 0.39
C CYS A 23 -10.68 3.77 -0.43
N GLN A 24 -11.63 3.53 -1.33
CA GLN A 24 -12.18 4.57 -2.21
C GLN A 24 -12.93 5.66 -1.45
N ASN A 25 -13.55 5.33 -0.32
CA ASN A 25 -14.31 6.25 0.51
C ASN A 25 -13.44 7.05 1.48
N ASN A 26 -12.20 6.63 1.76
CA ASN A 26 -11.27 7.31 2.66
C ASN A 26 -9.90 7.46 1.97
N ARG A 27 -9.87 8.20 0.87
CA ARG A 27 -8.70 8.31 -0.02
C ARG A 27 -7.50 8.97 0.64
N GLU A 28 -7.72 9.70 1.73
CA GLU A 28 -6.70 10.32 2.56
C GLU A 28 -5.98 9.32 3.48
N LEU A 29 -6.56 8.13 3.67
CA LEU A 29 -5.99 7.06 4.48
C LEU A 29 -5.34 6.01 3.59
N ARG A 30 -4.19 5.50 4.05
CA ARG A 30 -3.51 4.36 3.42
C ARG A 30 -3.87 3.09 4.17
N PHE A 31 -4.84 2.36 3.64
CA PHE A 31 -5.23 1.06 4.15
C PHE A 31 -4.43 -0.06 3.48
N GLU A 32 -4.05 -1.04 4.28
CA GLU A 32 -3.52 -2.33 3.86
C GLU A 32 -4.30 -3.45 4.54
N ARG A 33 -4.19 -4.67 4.03
CA ARG A 33 -4.74 -5.87 4.66
C ARG A 33 -3.67 -6.95 4.67
N ASN A 34 -3.40 -7.54 5.83
CA ASN A 34 -2.44 -8.65 5.87
C ASN A 34 -3.08 -9.97 5.44
N ALA A 35 -2.26 -11.03 5.33
CA ALA A 35 -2.71 -12.36 4.92
C ALA A 35 -3.71 -13.00 5.90
N ASN A 36 -3.82 -12.49 7.13
CA ASN A 36 -4.80 -12.94 8.11
C ASN A 36 -6.16 -12.23 7.95
N GLY A 37 -6.28 -11.26 7.03
CA GLY A 37 -7.47 -10.44 6.84
C GLY A 37 -7.57 -9.25 7.80
N GLU A 38 -6.51 -8.92 8.53
CA GLU A 38 -6.51 -7.79 9.47
C GLU A 38 -6.26 -6.47 8.73
N LEU A 39 -7.02 -5.44 9.09
CA LEU A 39 -6.89 -4.10 8.51
C LEU A 39 -5.71 -3.38 9.15
N ILE A 40 -4.82 -2.86 8.32
CA ILE A 40 -3.67 -2.07 8.74
C ILE A 40 -3.89 -0.64 8.25
N ILE A 41 -3.79 0.31 9.18
CA ILE A 41 -3.90 1.74 8.90
C ILE A 41 -2.51 2.33 9.01
N MET A 42 -1.96 2.74 7.87
CA MET A 42 -0.63 3.33 7.80
C MET A 42 -0.71 4.82 8.14
N SER A 43 0.15 5.28 9.06
CA SER A 43 0.30 6.72 9.30
C SER A 43 0.79 7.42 8.02
N PRO A 44 0.38 8.66 7.76
CA PRO A 44 0.89 9.43 6.63
C PRO A 44 2.41 9.59 6.72
N ALA A 45 3.07 9.57 5.56
CA ALA A 45 4.50 9.83 5.48
C ALA A 45 4.79 11.31 5.78
N GLY A 46 5.67 11.57 6.76
CA GLY A 46 6.21 12.91 6.99
C GLY A 46 7.20 13.33 5.91
N GLY A 47 7.60 14.61 5.89
CA GLY A 47 8.45 15.16 4.81
C GLY A 47 9.80 14.45 4.62
N GLU A 48 10.46 14.03 5.69
CA GLU A 48 11.73 13.27 5.59
C GLU A 48 11.53 11.91 4.92
N THR A 49 10.52 11.15 5.36
CA THR A 49 10.15 9.87 4.74
C THR A 49 9.73 10.08 3.29
N GLY A 50 8.90 11.08 3.02
CA GLY A 50 8.46 11.42 1.67
C GLY A 50 9.63 11.76 0.73
N ASN A 51 10.61 12.53 1.21
CA ASN A 51 11.82 12.82 0.43
C ASN A 51 12.63 11.55 0.14
N ARG A 52 12.80 10.66 1.12
CA ARG A 52 13.51 9.37 0.91
C ARG A 52 12.77 8.49 -0.11
N ASN A 53 11.46 8.32 0.05
CA ASN A 53 10.62 7.55 -0.87
C ASN A 53 10.69 8.14 -2.28
N GLY A 54 10.63 9.46 -2.41
CA GLY A 54 10.78 10.15 -3.70
C GLY A 54 12.11 9.88 -4.39
N ARG A 55 13.22 9.83 -3.65
CA ARG A 55 14.56 9.52 -4.22
C ARG A 55 14.71 8.05 -4.61
N VAL A 56 14.06 7.14 -3.90
CA VAL A 56 14.01 5.72 -4.27
C VAL A 56 13.17 5.54 -5.54
N ASN A 57 11.95 6.08 -5.55
CA ASN A 57 11.06 6.02 -6.72
C ASN A 57 11.75 6.60 -7.95
N GLN A 58 12.36 7.79 -7.87
CA GLN A 58 13.07 8.39 -8.99
C GLN A 58 14.11 7.46 -9.62
N GLN A 59 14.92 6.79 -8.79
CA GLN A 59 15.94 5.86 -9.31
C GLN A 59 15.30 4.63 -9.95
N LEU A 60 14.24 4.10 -9.34
CA LEU A 60 13.53 2.92 -9.85
C LEU A 60 12.85 3.22 -11.20
N PHE A 61 12.11 4.33 -11.31
CA PHE A 61 11.49 4.78 -12.56
C PHE A 61 12.53 4.97 -13.67
N ASN A 62 13.63 5.67 -13.37
CA ASN A 62 14.70 5.87 -14.35
C ASN A 62 15.31 4.54 -14.83
N TRP A 63 15.47 3.57 -13.92
CA TRP A 63 15.98 2.25 -14.28
C TRP A 63 14.98 1.47 -15.12
N THR A 64 13.69 1.42 -14.75
CA THR A 64 12.67 0.70 -15.52
C THR A 64 12.49 1.27 -16.92
N ASP A 65 12.57 2.60 -17.06
CA ASP A 65 12.46 3.27 -18.36
C ASP A 65 13.67 2.96 -19.27
N ALA A 66 14.87 2.88 -18.68
CA ALA A 66 16.10 2.57 -19.42
C ALA A 66 16.21 1.09 -19.80
N ASP A 67 15.81 0.19 -18.90
CA ASP A 67 15.86 -1.26 -19.10
C ASP A 67 14.71 -1.76 -20.00
N GLY A 68 13.52 -1.18 -19.87
CA GLY A 68 12.38 -1.45 -20.74
C GLY A 68 11.70 -2.81 -20.52
N THR A 69 12.09 -3.59 -19.51
CA THR A 69 11.49 -4.91 -19.23
C THR A 69 10.45 -4.89 -18.10
N GLY A 70 10.27 -3.75 -17.43
CA GLY A 70 9.41 -3.62 -16.25
C GLY A 70 8.64 -2.30 -16.18
N ILE A 71 7.87 -2.16 -15.11
CA ILE A 71 7.07 -0.95 -14.79
C ILE A 71 7.26 -0.68 -13.30
N ALA A 72 7.53 0.57 -12.94
CA ALA A 72 7.63 1.02 -11.55
C ALA A 72 6.33 1.70 -11.08
N PHE A 73 6.09 1.66 -9.77
CA PHE A 73 4.93 2.22 -9.10
C PHE A 73 5.34 3.02 -7.86
N ASP A 74 4.60 4.08 -7.59
CA ASP A 74 4.82 4.93 -6.43
C ASP A 74 4.30 4.31 -5.11
N SER A 75 4.48 5.04 -4.02
CA SER A 75 4.06 4.60 -2.69
C SER A 75 2.55 4.57 -2.45
N SER A 76 1.71 4.92 -3.42
CA SER A 76 0.25 4.93 -3.25
C SER A 76 -0.41 3.70 -3.86
N THR A 77 0.33 2.94 -4.66
CA THR A 77 -0.20 1.76 -5.34
C THR A 77 -0.41 0.61 -4.36
N GLY A 78 -1.59 0.00 -4.41
CA GLY A 78 -1.93 -1.20 -3.63
C GLY A 78 -1.82 -2.46 -4.50
N PHE A 79 -1.22 -3.51 -3.94
CA PHE A 79 -1.02 -4.79 -4.62
C PHE A 79 -1.70 -5.93 -3.86
N LYS A 80 -2.51 -6.72 -4.57
CA LYS A 80 -3.03 -8.01 -4.12
C LYS A 80 -1.92 -9.05 -4.28
N LEU A 81 -1.40 -9.55 -3.16
CA LEU A 81 -0.32 -10.54 -3.14
C LEU A 81 -0.88 -11.99 -3.21
N PRO A 82 -0.09 -12.97 -3.68
CA PRO A 82 -0.54 -14.37 -3.79
C PRO A 82 -0.95 -15.02 -2.46
N ASN A 83 -0.45 -14.50 -1.33
CA ASN A 83 -0.85 -14.95 0.00
C ASN A 83 -2.15 -14.32 0.51
N GLY A 84 -2.86 -13.57 -0.34
CA GLY A 84 -4.13 -12.92 -0.03
C GLY A 84 -4.02 -11.54 0.61
N ALA A 85 -2.81 -11.07 0.93
CA ALA A 85 -2.60 -9.74 1.50
C ALA A 85 -2.75 -8.62 0.46
N ASP A 86 -3.18 -7.44 0.90
CA ASP A 86 -3.20 -6.20 0.13
C ASP A 86 -2.17 -5.24 0.73
N ARG A 87 -1.07 -4.99 0.03
CA ARG A 87 0.06 -4.19 0.55
C ARG A 87 0.39 -3.03 -0.38
N SER A 88 0.82 -1.92 0.19
CA SER A 88 1.32 -0.77 -0.52
C SER A 88 2.75 -0.51 -0.05
N PRO A 89 3.76 -0.94 -0.81
CA PRO A 89 5.16 -0.64 -0.49
C PRO A 89 5.50 0.82 -0.80
N ASP A 90 6.64 1.31 -0.30
CA ASP A 90 7.08 2.69 -0.54
C ASP A 90 7.63 2.93 -1.97
N ALA A 91 7.97 1.84 -2.68
CA ALA A 91 8.33 1.78 -4.10
C ALA A 91 8.14 0.33 -4.61
N SER A 92 7.78 0.14 -5.88
CA SER A 92 7.67 -1.18 -6.53
C SER A 92 8.01 -1.17 -7.99
#